data_AF-A0A917GX03-F1
#
_entry.id   AF-A0A917GX03-F1
#
_cell.length_a   1.000
_cell.length_b   1.000
_cell.length_c   1.000
_cell.angle_alpha   90.00
_cell.angle_beta   90.00
_cell.angle_gamma   90.00
#
_symmetry.space_group_name_H-M   'P 1'
#
loop_
_entity.id
_entity.type
_entity.pdbx_description
1 polymer ?
#
loop_
_entity_poly.entity_id
_entity_poly.type
_entity_poly.pdbx_seq_one_letter_code
_entity_poly.pdbx_strand_id
1 'polypeptide(L)'
;MTLSAPGALAVELRPHSPTQWIATYYPMVDTPAGRWADVTWALHQCVMPTTTEKPLEPARWLDLRSPDPGHLCYASHQGWAPQLAAGYTAALAIYDAEATVEPLSQEEAQRMRTGTVVVPAGQLSEWVLDDLQDETSATCS
;
A
#
# COMPACT_ATOMS: atom_id res chain seq x y z
N MET A 1 -17.68 11.58 -6.26
CA MET A 1 -16.60 11.15 -7.16
C MET A 1 -15.33 11.15 -6.35
N THR A 2 -14.66 10.00 -6.25
CA THR A 2 -13.31 9.88 -5.70
C THR A 2 -12.34 9.98 -6.85
N LEU A 3 -11.42 10.95 -6.80
CA LEU A 3 -10.38 11.11 -7.79
C LEU A 3 -9.12 10.45 -7.23
N SER A 4 -8.54 9.49 -7.96
CA SER A 4 -7.20 9.03 -7.64
C SER A 4 -6.23 10.21 -7.80
N ALA A 5 -5.40 10.45 -6.79
CA ALA A 5 -4.41 11.51 -6.83
C ALA A 5 -3.30 11.09 -7.80
N PRO A 6 -3.06 11.84 -8.90
CA PRO A 6 -2.05 11.44 -9.87
C PRO A 6 -0.68 11.35 -9.21
N GLY A 7 -0.04 10.18 -9.33
CA GLY A 7 1.35 9.97 -8.94
C GLY A 7 1.62 9.87 -7.44
N ALA A 8 0.61 9.68 -6.59
CA ALA A 8 0.82 9.40 -5.17
C ALA A 8 0.41 7.97 -4.81
N LEU A 9 1.34 7.19 -4.26
CA LEU A 9 1.13 5.79 -3.93
C LEU A 9 1.33 5.54 -2.43
N ALA A 10 0.53 4.66 -1.84
CA ALA A 10 0.87 4.03 -0.56
C ALA A 10 1.63 2.74 -0.81
N VAL A 11 2.43 2.33 0.17
CA VAL A 11 3.02 0.99 0.19
C VAL A 11 2.56 0.23 1.42
N GLU A 12 2.25 -1.04 1.23
CA GLU A 12 2.06 -2.01 2.29
C GLU A 12 3.27 -2.95 2.32
N LEU A 13 3.87 -3.11 3.50
CA LEU A 13 5.00 -3.98 3.75
C LEU A 13 4.52 -5.21 4.51
N ARG A 14 4.56 -6.40 3.90
CA ARG A 14 4.12 -7.65 4.54
C ARG A 14 5.27 -8.64 4.69
N PRO A 15 5.32 -9.42 5.79
CA PRO A 15 6.21 -10.56 5.89
C PRO A 15 5.91 -11.54 4.76
N HIS A 16 6.94 -11.99 4.04
CA HIS A 16 6.82 -13.01 3.00
C HIS A 16 7.48 -14.33 3.42
N SER A 17 8.63 -14.24 4.07
CA SER A 17 9.34 -15.36 4.68
C SER A 17 10.11 -14.87 5.92
N PRO A 18 10.72 -15.76 6.72
CA PRO A 18 11.50 -15.34 7.88
C PRO A 18 12.66 -14.37 7.55
N THR A 19 13.07 -14.30 6.29
CA THR A 19 14.19 -13.46 5.82
C THR A 19 13.78 -12.46 4.74
N GLN A 20 12.50 -12.36 4.41
CA GLN A 20 12.05 -11.52 3.29
C GLN A 20 10.72 -10.85 3.58
N TRP A 21 10.61 -9.63 3.07
CA TRP A 21 9.39 -8.84 3.07
C TRP A 21 8.96 -8.58 1.63
N ILE A 22 7.67 -8.35 1.43
CA ILE A 22 7.12 -7.84 0.16
C ILE A 22 6.59 -6.43 0.40
N ALA A 23 7.02 -5.50 -0.45
CA ALA A 23 6.42 -4.18 -0.57
C ALA A 23 5.40 -4.21 -1.72
N THR A 24 4.13 -3.92 -1.43
CA THR A 24 3.04 -3.81 -2.41
C THR A 24 2.59 -2.37 -2.53
N TYR A 25 2.52 -1.82 -3.75
CA TYR A 25 2.15 -0.42 -3.99
C TYR A 25 0.70 -0.27 -4.45
N TYR A 26 0.03 0.75 -3.93
CA TYR A 26 -1.39 1.05 -4.17
C TYR A 26 -1.59 2.52 -4.52
N PRO A 27 -2.49 2.87 -5.44
CA PRO A 27 -2.80 4.25 -5.74
C PRO A 27 -3.52 4.91 -4.55
N MET A 28 -3.17 6.16 -4.26
CA MET A 28 -3.87 6.97 -3.27
C MET A 28 -5.08 7.66 -3.89
N VAL A 29 -6.19 7.67 -3.15
CA VAL A 29 -7.45 8.28 -3.56
C VAL A 29 -7.79 9.44 -2.64
N ASP A 30 -8.11 10.59 -3.22
CA ASP A 30 -8.60 11.76 -2.50
C ASP A 30 -10.11 11.65 -2.27
N THR A 31 -10.53 11.86 -1.03
CA THR A 31 -11.92 11.95 -0.60
C THR A 31 -12.15 13.24 0.19
N PRO A 32 -13.41 13.69 0.35
CA PRO A 32 -13.74 14.76 1.29
C PRO A 32 -13.31 14.48 2.75
N ALA A 33 -13.14 13.22 3.13
CA ALA A 33 -12.70 12.79 4.47
C ALA A 33 -11.17 12.63 4.57
N GLY A 34 -10.41 12.93 3.51
CA GLY A 34 -8.97 12.77 3.43
C GLY A 34 -8.54 11.72 2.42
N ARG A 35 -7.32 11.22 2.59
CA ARG A 35 -6.66 10.30 1.64
C ARG A 35 -6.74 8.86 2.12
N TRP A 36 -6.78 7.90 1.22
CA TRP A 36 -6.68 6.47 1.52
C TRP A 36 -6.05 5.71 0.36
N ALA A 37 -5.58 4.50 0.61
CA ALA A 37 -5.02 3.62 -0.42
C ALA A 37 -6.12 2.71 -1.00
N ASP A 38 -6.23 2.63 -2.33
CA ASP A 38 -7.14 1.67 -2.96
C ASP A 38 -6.50 0.28 -3.00
N VAL A 39 -6.78 -0.51 -1.96
CA VAL A 39 -6.20 -1.85 -1.76
C VAL A 39 -6.67 -2.89 -2.77
N THR A 40 -7.68 -2.56 -3.59
CA THR A 40 -8.18 -3.46 -4.64
C THR A 40 -7.33 -3.40 -5.91
N TRP A 41 -6.43 -2.41 -6.04
CA TRP A 41 -5.57 -2.22 -7.21
C TRP A 41 -4.08 -2.19 -6.83
N ALA A 42 -3.47 -3.38 -6.75
CA ALA A 42 -2.03 -3.50 -6.51
C ALA A 42 -1.24 -3.27 -7.81
N LEU A 43 -0.34 -2.29 -7.81
CA LEU A 43 0.42 -1.88 -8.99
C LEU A 43 1.74 -2.64 -9.16
N HIS A 44 2.48 -2.81 -8.07
CA HIS A 44 3.78 -3.46 -8.11
C HIS A 44 4.08 -4.17 -6.79
N GLN A 45 4.80 -5.28 -6.87
CA GLN A 45 5.30 -6.02 -5.73
C GLN A 45 6.81 -6.18 -5.86
N CYS A 46 7.56 -5.81 -4.83
CA CYS A 46 9.00 -6.05 -4.80
C CYS A 46 9.45 -6.69 -3.48
N VAL A 47 10.39 -7.62 -3.60
CA VAL A 47 10.96 -8.34 -2.46
C VAL A 47 12.03 -7.48 -1.81
N MET A 48 11.86 -7.18 -0.53
CA MET A 48 12.82 -6.46 0.29
C MET A 48 13.75 -7.45 1.00
N PRO A 49 15.05 -7.15 1.08
CA PRO A 49 15.96 -7.90 1.93
C PRO A 49 15.62 -7.66 3.41
N THR A 50 15.90 -8.61 4.30
CA THR A 50 15.78 -8.36 5.74
C THR A 50 16.69 -7.23 6.18
N THR A 51 16.13 -6.21 6.83
CA THR A 51 16.87 -5.26 7.66
C THR A 51 16.79 -5.70 9.12
N THR A 52 17.96 -5.98 9.69
CA THR A 52 18.18 -6.82 10.88
C THR A 52 17.83 -6.17 12.23
N GLU A 53 17.03 -5.11 12.30
CA GLU A 53 17.03 -4.29 13.52
C GLU A 53 15.84 -4.47 14.45
N LYS A 54 14.63 -4.80 13.97
CA LYS A 54 13.47 -5.09 14.86
C LYS A 54 12.48 -6.05 14.20
N PRO A 55 11.76 -6.88 14.99
CA PRO A 55 10.55 -7.51 14.49
C PRO A 55 9.58 -6.39 14.08
N LEU A 56 9.32 -6.31 12.79
CA LEU A 56 8.30 -5.42 12.26
C LEU A 56 6.95 -6.11 12.49
N GLU A 57 5.98 -5.34 12.95
CA GLU A 57 4.60 -5.80 13.11
C GLU A 57 4.07 -6.38 11.80
N PRO A 58 3.14 -7.36 11.85
CA PRO A 58 2.51 -7.89 10.66
C PRO A 58 1.84 -6.75 9.89
N ALA A 59 2.21 -6.59 8.62
CA ALA A 59 1.77 -5.50 7.74
C ALA A 59 2.10 -4.08 8.26
N ARG A 60 2.89 -3.32 7.49
CA ARG A 60 3.15 -1.90 7.78
C ARG A 60 2.83 -1.04 6.56
N TRP A 61 1.98 -0.05 6.75
CA TRP A 61 1.67 0.94 5.72
C TRP A 61 2.59 2.14 5.80
N LEU A 62 3.15 2.55 4.65
CA LEU A 62 3.93 3.77 4.53
C LEU A 62 3.36 4.66 3.42
N ASP A 63 3.36 5.95 3.68
CA ASP A 63 3.10 6.98 2.68
C ASP A 63 4.43 7.39 2.03
N LEU A 64 4.83 6.62 1.02
CA LEU A 64 6.02 6.92 0.22
C LEU A 64 5.62 7.79 -0.96
N ARG A 65 6.42 8.80 -1.27
CA ARG A 65 6.03 9.81 -2.28
C ARG A 65 7.14 10.19 -3.23
N SER A 66 8.26 9.49 -3.22
CA SER A 66 9.44 9.92 -3.94
C SER A 66 10.21 8.77 -4.58
N PRO A 67 10.66 8.89 -5.83
CA PRO A 67 11.62 7.95 -6.42
C PRO A 67 13.06 8.20 -5.94
N ASP A 68 13.30 9.20 -5.08
CA ASP A 68 14.63 9.52 -4.55
C ASP A 68 14.92 8.74 -3.25
N PRO A 69 15.89 7.80 -3.23
CA PRO A 69 16.23 7.05 -2.02
C PRO A 69 16.81 7.92 -0.90
N GLY A 70 17.27 9.14 -1.18
CA GLY A 70 17.71 10.11 -0.18
C GLY A 70 16.58 10.94 0.45
N HIS A 71 15.34 10.75 0.00
CA HIS A 71 14.21 11.56 0.43
C HIS A 71 13.86 11.32 1.91
N LEU A 72 13.43 12.37 2.61
CA LEU A 72 13.12 12.32 4.05
C LEU A 72 11.99 11.34 4.42
N CYS A 73 11.13 10.97 3.47
CA CYS A 73 10.11 9.94 3.70
C CYS A 73 10.70 8.55 4.02
N TYR A 74 11.96 8.31 3.66
CA TYR A 74 12.69 7.08 3.94
C TYR A 74 13.48 7.10 5.25
N ALA A 75 13.46 8.20 6.02
CA ALA A 75 14.29 8.36 7.21
C ALA A 75 14.09 7.21 8.23
N SER A 76 12.87 6.70 8.39
CA SER A 76 12.58 5.56 9.28
C SER A 76 12.84 4.18 8.66
N HIS A 77 13.24 4.13 7.39
CA HIS A 77 13.38 2.90 6.59
C HIS A 77 14.66 2.92 5.73
N GLN A 78 15.73 3.54 6.23
CA GLN A 78 16.95 3.77 5.43
C GLN A 78 17.55 2.50 4.82
N GLY A 79 17.50 1.38 5.54
CA GLY A 79 17.99 0.08 5.03
C GLY A 79 17.19 -0.48 3.85
N TRP A 80 15.98 0.07 3.60
CA TRP A 80 15.11 -0.28 2.48
C TRP A 80 14.93 0.84 1.46
N ALA A 81 15.49 2.03 1.72
CA ALA A 81 15.26 3.21 0.89
C ALA A 81 15.55 2.97 -0.60
N PRO A 82 16.67 2.34 -1.01
CA PRO A 82 16.95 2.06 -2.42
C PRO A 82 15.89 1.17 -3.08
N GLN A 83 15.46 0.11 -2.39
CA GLN A 83 14.49 -0.85 -2.91
C GLN A 83 13.08 -0.26 -2.94
N LEU A 84 12.73 0.55 -1.94
CA LEU A 84 11.44 1.25 -1.89
C LEU A 84 11.36 2.35 -2.95
N ALA A 85 12.43 3.10 -3.17
CA ALA A 85 12.49 4.11 -4.22
C ALA A 85 12.39 3.48 -5.63
N ALA A 86 13.10 2.38 -5.85
CA ALA A 86 13.00 1.62 -7.09
C ALA A 86 11.60 1.03 -7.31
N GLY A 87 11.00 0.43 -6.27
CA GLY A 87 9.64 -0.09 -6.32
C GLY A 87 8.59 0.98 -6.58
N TYR A 88 8.75 2.16 -5.96
CA TYR A 88 7.90 3.32 -6.21
C TYR A 88 7.99 3.79 -7.67
N THR A 89 9.21 3.88 -8.21
CA THR A 89 9.43 4.24 -9.62
C THR A 89 8.76 3.25 -10.57
N ALA A 90 8.90 1.95 -10.31
CA ALA A 90 8.26 0.91 -11.12
C ALA A 90 6.73 0.95 -11.01
N ALA A 91 6.19 1.15 -9.81
CA ALA A 91 4.77 1.27 -9.57
C ALA A 91 4.17 2.51 -10.27
N LEU A 92 4.87 3.65 -10.24
CA LEU A 92 4.48 4.84 -11.00
C LEU A 92 4.47 4.59 -12.49
N ALA A 93 5.48 3.91 -13.04
CA ALA A 93 5.50 3.59 -14.47
C ALA A 93 4.32 2.71 -14.89
N ILE A 94 3.91 1.75 -14.06
CA ILE A 94 2.73 0.92 -14.29
C ILE A 94 1.45 1.78 -14.19
N TYR A 95 1.33 2.58 -13.15
CA TYR A 95 0.18 3.47 -12.95
C TYR A 95 0.00 4.46 -14.10
N ASP A 96 1.08 5.11 -14.53
CA ASP A 96 1.06 6.06 -15.66
C ASP A 96 0.73 5.35 -16.98
N ALA A 97 1.26 4.13 -17.20
CA ALA A 97 0.93 3.32 -18.37
C ALA A 97 -0.54 2.89 -18.40
N GLU A 98 -1.10 2.49 -17.25
CA GLU A 98 -2.51 2.11 -17.11
C GLU A 98 -3.44 3.32 -17.20
N ALA A 99 -3.03 4.49 -16.73
CA ALA A 99 -3.80 5.74 -16.87
C ALA A 99 -3.98 6.17 -18.34
N THR A 100 -3.14 5.67 -19.25
CA THR A 100 -3.31 5.83 -20.70
C THR A 100 -4.33 4.87 -21.32
N VAL A 101 -4.79 3.85 -20.59
CA VAL A 101 -5.89 2.96 -20.99
C VAL A 101 -7.19 3.55 -20.47
N GLU A 102 -8.26 3.55 -21.28
CA GLU A 102 -9.53 4.24 -20.97
C GLU A 102 -9.98 4.02 -19.52
N PRO A 103 -10.39 5.09 -18.80
CA PRO A 103 -10.83 4.96 -17.42
C PRO A 103 -12.02 4.01 -17.35
N LEU A 104 -11.95 3.04 -16.42
CA LEU A 104 -13.06 2.14 -16.11
C LEU A 104 -14.35 2.94 -15.93
N SER A 105 -15.45 2.41 -16.45
CA SER A 105 -16.74 3.08 -16.28
C SER A 105 -17.09 3.16 -14.79
N GLN A 106 -17.82 4.21 -14.42
CA GLN A 106 -18.21 4.47 -13.03
C GLN A 106 -18.92 3.27 -12.38
N GLU A 107 -19.64 2.47 -13.17
CA GLU A 107 -20.34 1.26 -12.73
C GLU A 107 -19.40 0.06 -12.49
N GLU A 108 -18.36 -0.11 -13.30
CA GLU A 108 -17.34 -1.15 -13.10
C GLU A 108 -16.53 -0.84 -11.84
N ALA A 109 -16.14 0.43 -11.68
CA ALA A 109 -15.46 0.89 -10.48
C ALA A 109 -16.35 0.79 -9.22
N GLN A 110 -17.68 0.90 -9.34
CA GLN A 110 -18.61 0.73 -8.20
C GLN A 110 -18.85 -0.73 -7.84
N ARG A 111 -18.89 -1.65 -8.81
CA ARG A 111 -19.05 -3.09 -8.51
C ARG A 111 -17.84 -3.66 -7.78
N MET A 112 -16.63 -3.22 -8.15
CA MET A 112 -15.39 -3.60 -7.45
C MET A 112 -15.30 -3.04 -6.02
N ARG A 113 -16.03 -1.95 -5.72
CA ARG A 113 -16.04 -1.29 -4.40
C ARG A 113 -16.83 -2.00 -3.30
N THR A 114 -17.61 -3.02 -3.63
CA THR A 114 -18.52 -3.69 -2.68
C THR A 114 -17.80 -4.58 -1.64
N GLY A 115 -16.47 -4.73 -1.75
CA GLY A 115 -15.64 -5.48 -0.80
C GLY A 115 -14.43 -4.69 -0.28
N THR A 116 -14.44 -3.37 -0.40
CA THR A 116 -13.26 -2.53 -0.13
C THR A 116 -13.20 -2.06 1.31
N VAL A 117 -12.07 -2.33 1.98
CA VAL A 117 -11.73 -1.72 3.27
C VAL A 117 -11.11 -0.35 3.02
N VAL A 118 -11.68 0.68 3.64
CA VAL A 118 -11.20 2.07 3.54
C VAL A 118 -10.32 2.35 4.75
N VAL A 119 -9.02 2.58 4.52
CA VAL A 119 -8.08 2.96 5.60
C VAL A 119 -7.74 4.45 5.50
N PRO A 120 -8.22 5.30 6.42
CA PRO A 120 -7.93 6.73 6.42
C PRO A 120 -6.42 7.01 6.54
N ALA A 121 -5.92 8.06 5.88
CA ALA A 121 -4.48 8.37 5.87
C ALA A 121 -3.87 8.62 7.26
N GLY A 122 -4.65 9.17 8.19
CA GLY A 122 -4.22 9.33 9.60
C GLY A 122 -4.25 8.03 10.41
N GLN A 123 -4.95 7.01 9.91
CA GLN A 123 -5.07 5.69 10.52
C GLN A 123 -4.30 4.60 9.74
N LEU A 124 -3.61 4.94 8.65
CA LEU A 124 -2.66 4.04 7.97
C LEU A 124 -1.58 3.53 8.94
N SER A 125 -1.18 4.37 9.90
CA SER A 125 -0.25 4.00 10.98
C SER A 125 -0.92 3.30 12.17
N GLU A 126 -2.25 3.38 12.31
CA GLU A 126 -3.01 2.82 13.46
C GLU A 126 -3.77 1.53 13.11
N TRP A 127 -3.93 1.18 11.82
CA TRP A 127 -4.46 -0.11 11.36
C TRP A 127 -3.47 -1.28 11.52
N VAL A 128 -2.58 -1.15 12.51
CA VAL A 128 -1.83 -2.27 13.07
C VAL A 128 -2.80 -3.03 13.98
N LEU A 129 -3.31 -4.15 13.46
CA LEU A 129 -4.04 -5.24 14.14
C LEU A 129 -5.53 -5.00 14.44
N ASP A 130 -6.40 -5.72 13.71
CA ASP A 130 -7.51 -6.49 14.34
C ASP A 130 -8.18 -7.54 13.42
N ASP A 131 -7.94 -7.54 12.10
CA ASP A 131 -8.65 -8.47 11.20
C ASP A 131 -8.01 -9.87 11.04
N LEU A 132 -7.62 -10.53 12.13
CA LEU A 132 -7.34 -11.98 12.10
C LEU A 132 -7.52 -12.68 13.46
N GLN A 133 -8.33 -12.13 14.38
CA GLN A 133 -8.69 -12.83 15.63
C GLN A 133 -10.15 -13.27 15.72
N ASP A 134 -11.01 -12.91 14.76
CA ASP A 134 -12.43 -13.29 14.79
C ASP A 134 -12.80 -14.53 13.93
N GLU A 135 -11.92 -15.05 13.07
CA GLU A 135 -12.25 -16.24 12.24
C GLU A 135 -11.82 -17.60 12.84
N THR A 136 -11.31 -17.64 14.08
CA THR A 136 -11.04 -18.92 14.80
C THR A 136 -11.83 -19.11 16.09
N SER A 137 -12.62 -18.13 16.51
CA SER A 137 -13.46 -18.24 17.72
C SER A 137 -14.88 -18.77 17.44
N ALA A 138 -15.23 -19.04 16.18
CA ALA A 138 -16.57 -19.45 15.78
C ALA A 138 -16.62 -20.82 15.09
N THR A 139 -16.04 -21.88 15.68
CA THR A 139 -16.62 -23.25 15.61
C THR A 139 -16.04 -24.13 16.72
N CYS A 140 -16.47 -23.93 17.95
CA CYS A 140 -16.51 -25.03 18.92
C CYS A 140 -17.63 -24.77 19.93
N SER A 141 -18.85 -25.15 19.58
CA SER A 141 -19.92 -25.59 20.48
C SER A 141 -20.96 -26.33 19.66
#